data_AF-A0A7C5AUV6-F1
#
_entry.id   AF-A0A7C5AUV6-F1
#
_cell.length_a   1.000
_cell.length_b   1.000
_cell.length_c   1.000
_cell.angle_alpha   90.00
_cell.angle_beta   90.00
_cell.angle_gamma   90.00
#
_symmetry.space_group_name_H-M   'P 1'
#
loop_
_entity.id
_entity.type
_entity.pdbx_description
1 polymer ?
#
loop_
_entity_poly.entity_id
_entity_poly.type
_entity_poly.pdbx_seq_one_letter_code
_entity_poly.pdbx_strand_id
1 'polypeptide(L)'
;MGTFEDRRQALVQAFEERILVLDGAMGTMLQQARLRPEDFGGSHLEGCNENLNRTRPDVVLAIHRAYLEAGADLIETNTFGATRIVLQDYDIAADARALNLAGARLARQAADEFSHSGRLRWVAGSMGPTNKAISVTGGVTFDQLRAAYREQAEALLEGGVDLLLIETCQDTRNVKAALLA
;
A
#
# COMPACT_ATOMS: atom_id res chain seq x y z
N MET A 1 15.99 -18.63 1.15
CA MET A 1 15.49 -17.40 1.76
C MET A 1 14.08 -17.22 1.25
N GLY A 2 13.07 -17.40 2.09
CA GLY A 2 11.69 -17.41 1.61
C GLY A 2 10.62 -17.12 2.65
N THR A 3 10.99 -17.04 3.93
CA THR A 3 10.05 -16.67 4.98
C THR A 3 10.02 -15.15 5.18
N PHE A 4 8.95 -14.65 5.81
CA PHE A 4 8.88 -13.26 6.26
C PHE A 4 10.09 -12.89 7.14
N GLU A 5 10.48 -13.76 8.07
CA GLU A 5 11.58 -13.50 9.00
C GLU A 5 12.93 -13.38 8.30
N ASP A 6 13.20 -14.22 7.29
CA ASP A 6 14.42 -14.12 6.48
C ASP A 6 14.51 -12.76 5.78
N ARG A 7 13.40 -12.30 5.17
CA ARG A 7 13.34 -11.03 4.43
C ARG A 7 13.46 -9.84 5.36
N ARG A 8 12.81 -9.89 6.53
CA ARG A 8 12.89 -8.87 7.58
C ARG A 8 14.31 -8.74 8.12
N GLN A 9 14.98 -9.86 8.42
CA GLN A 9 16.36 -9.84 8.90
C GLN A 9 17.31 -9.27 7.85
N ALA A 10 17.15 -9.67 6.58
CA ALA A 10 17.94 -9.14 5.48
C ALA A 10 17.69 -7.64 5.25
N LEU A 11 16.46 -7.15 5.44
CA LEU A 11 16.14 -5.72 5.38
C LEU A 11 16.86 -4.93 6.47
N VAL A 12 16.80 -5.41 7.71
CA VAL A 12 17.48 -4.76 8.86
C VAL A 12 18.98 -4.69 8.62
N GLN A 13 19.58 -5.79 8.18
CA GLN A 13 21.00 -5.81 7.82
C GLN A 13 21.33 -4.82 6.68
N ALA A 14 20.48 -4.77 5.64
CA ALA A 14 20.70 -3.86 4.52
C ALA A 14 20.67 -2.38 4.94
N PHE A 15 19.85 -2.00 5.93
CA PHE A 15 19.86 -0.64 6.51
C PHE A 15 21.18 -0.28 7.21
N GLU A 16 21.91 -1.25 7.75
CA GLU A 16 23.21 -1.02 8.39
C GLU A 16 24.36 -0.91 7.36
N GLU A 17 24.22 -1.57 6.22
CA GLU A 17 25.29 -1.69 5.23
C GLU A 17 25.24 -0.61 4.13
N ARG A 18 24.04 -0.13 3.78
CA ARG A 18 23.86 0.80 2.66
C ARG A 18 22.56 1.61 2.76
N ILE A 19 22.52 2.70 1.99
CA ILE A 19 21.29 3.45 1.75
C ILE A 19 20.36 2.60 0.88
N LEU A 20 19.10 2.48 1.29
CA LEU A 20 18.04 1.85 0.51
C LEU A 20 17.19 2.92 -0.18
N VAL A 21 16.79 2.64 -1.41
CA VAL A 21 15.95 3.53 -2.22
C VAL A 21 14.50 3.01 -2.21
N LEU A 22 13.58 3.82 -1.67
CA LEU A 22 12.14 3.62 -1.83
C LEU A 22 11.70 4.10 -3.22
N ASP A 23 10.63 3.54 -3.75
CA ASP A 23 10.08 3.93 -5.05
C ASP A 23 9.47 5.34 -5.06
N GLY A 24 8.87 5.70 -6.19
CA GLY A 24 8.26 7.01 -6.39
C GLY A 24 6.73 6.97 -6.34
N ALA A 25 6.12 8.09 -6.74
CA ALA A 25 4.68 8.27 -6.64
C ALA A 25 3.87 7.35 -7.59
N MET A 26 3.16 6.37 -7.01
CA MET A 26 2.15 5.55 -7.68
C MET A 26 1.09 6.40 -8.39
N GLY A 27 0.53 7.41 -7.71
CA GLY A 27 -0.53 8.26 -8.29
C GLY A 27 -0.12 8.99 -9.56
N THR A 28 1.12 9.48 -9.63
CA THR A 28 1.66 10.16 -10.83
C THR A 28 1.79 9.18 -11.99
N MET A 29 2.26 7.96 -11.74
CA MET A 29 2.37 6.92 -12.74
C MET A 29 0.99 6.48 -13.27
N LEU A 30 0.00 6.37 -12.39
CA LEU A 30 -1.39 6.07 -12.77
C LEU A 30 -2.00 7.18 -13.64
N GLN A 31 -1.73 8.46 -13.35
CA GLN A 31 -2.16 9.57 -14.19
C GLN A 31 -1.57 9.48 -15.61
N GLN A 32 -0.33 9.00 -15.75
CA GLN A 32 0.32 8.80 -17.05
C GLN A 32 -0.27 7.62 -17.84
N ALA A 33 -0.91 6.66 -17.17
CA ALA A 33 -1.53 5.50 -17.80
C ALA A 33 -2.84 5.83 -18.56
N ARG A 34 -3.34 7.09 -18.48
CA ARG A 34 -4.54 7.57 -19.19
C ARG A 34 -5.77 6.68 -18.98
N LEU A 35 -5.96 6.24 -17.74
CA LEU A 35 -7.09 5.43 -17.33
C LEU A 35 -8.40 6.18 -17.54
N ARG A 36 -9.45 5.43 -17.88
CA ARG A 36 -10.82 5.92 -18.04
C ARG A 36 -11.68 5.45 -16.87
N PRO A 37 -12.85 6.06 -16.63
CA PRO A 37 -13.76 5.63 -15.57
C PRO A 37 -14.01 4.12 -15.51
N GLU A 38 -14.13 3.45 -16.66
CA GLU A 38 -14.38 2.00 -16.73
C GLU A 38 -13.21 1.18 -16.15
N ASP A 39 -11.98 1.68 -16.26
CA ASP A 39 -10.80 1.03 -15.71
C ASP A 39 -10.83 1.01 -14.17
N PHE A 40 -11.49 1.97 -13.54
CA PHE A 40 -11.72 2.01 -12.09
C PHE A 40 -12.93 1.16 -11.66
N GLY A 41 -13.69 0.58 -12.59
CA GLY A 41 -14.95 -0.13 -12.32
C GLY A 41 -16.21 0.73 -12.54
N GLY A 42 -16.08 1.88 -13.19
CA GLY A 42 -17.16 2.80 -13.56
C GLY A 42 -16.97 4.20 -12.98
N SER A 43 -17.79 5.16 -13.45
CA SER A 43 -17.69 6.58 -13.07
C SER A 43 -17.84 6.87 -11.58
N HIS A 44 -18.55 6.02 -10.84
CA HIS A 44 -18.69 6.16 -9.39
C HIS A 44 -17.41 5.78 -8.61
N LEU A 45 -16.46 5.08 -9.24
CA LEU A 45 -15.18 4.67 -8.64
C LEU A 45 -13.99 5.43 -9.24
N GLU A 46 -14.25 6.39 -10.14
CA GLU A 46 -13.18 7.20 -10.73
C GLU A 46 -12.40 7.93 -9.63
N GLY A 47 -11.08 7.74 -9.60
CA GLY A 47 -10.20 8.25 -8.56
C GLY A 47 -9.95 7.30 -7.39
N CYS A 48 -10.67 6.18 -7.27
CA CYS A 48 -10.35 5.11 -6.33
C CYS A 48 -9.22 4.23 -6.87
N ASN A 49 -7.98 4.72 -6.75
CA ASN A 49 -6.78 4.03 -7.22
C ASN A 49 -6.63 2.63 -6.62
N GLU A 50 -7.09 2.43 -5.38
CA GLU A 50 -7.04 1.14 -4.69
C GLU A 50 -7.84 0.06 -5.42
N ASN A 51 -8.95 0.43 -6.08
CA ASN A 51 -9.74 -0.54 -6.83
C ASN A 51 -9.03 -1.04 -8.09
N LEU A 52 -8.01 -0.31 -8.57
CA LEU A 52 -7.15 -0.77 -9.69
C LEU A 52 -6.37 -2.04 -9.33
N ASN A 53 -6.16 -2.35 -8.05
CA ASN A 53 -5.59 -3.64 -7.64
C ASN A 53 -6.46 -4.82 -8.09
N ARG A 54 -7.76 -4.60 -8.28
CA ARG A 54 -8.74 -5.58 -8.74
C ARG A 54 -9.01 -5.45 -10.24
N THR A 55 -9.25 -4.23 -10.72
CA THR A 55 -9.74 -4.00 -12.08
C THR A 55 -8.63 -3.90 -13.12
N ARG A 56 -7.46 -3.35 -12.74
CA ARG A 56 -6.28 -3.16 -13.60
C ARG A 56 -4.98 -3.61 -12.92
N PRO A 57 -4.91 -4.88 -12.43
CA PRO A 57 -3.69 -5.40 -11.80
C PRO A 57 -2.49 -5.36 -12.76
N ASP A 58 -2.73 -5.42 -14.07
CA ASP A 58 -1.72 -5.27 -15.11
C ASP A 58 -1.00 -3.92 -15.04
N VAL A 59 -1.74 -2.83 -14.80
CA VAL A 59 -1.19 -1.47 -14.72
C VAL A 59 -0.41 -1.28 -13.43
N VAL A 60 -1.00 -1.68 -12.28
CA VAL A 60 -0.34 -1.57 -10.97
C VAL A 60 0.98 -2.35 -10.96
N LEU A 61 0.96 -3.58 -11.49
CA LEU A 61 2.15 -4.42 -11.58
C LEU A 61 3.22 -3.84 -12.51
N ALA A 62 2.81 -3.27 -13.66
CA ALA A 62 3.74 -2.60 -14.56
C ALA A 62 4.45 -1.40 -13.90
N ILE A 63 3.74 -0.64 -13.05
CA ILE A 63 4.32 0.49 -12.32
C ILE A 63 5.35 0.02 -11.29
N HIS A 64 5.03 -1.00 -10.49
CA HIS A 64 6.00 -1.58 -9.55
C HIS A 64 7.27 -2.06 -10.27
N ARG A 65 7.11 -2.77 -11.39
CA ARG A 65 8.24 -3.23 -12.21
C ARG A 65 9.09 -2.05 -12.72
N ALA A 66 8.46 -0.99 -13.21
CA ALA A 66 9.17 0.19 -13.69
C ALA A 66 10.06 0.83 -12.60
N TYR A 67 9.59 0.90 -11.35
CA TYR A 67 10.41 1.40 -10.24
C TYR A 67 11.55 0.44 -9.87
N LEU A 68 11.31 -0.87 -9.90
CA LEU A 68 12.34 -1.87 -9.64
C LEU A 68 13.41 -1.91 -10.73
N GLU A 69 13.03 -1.74 -12.00
CA GLU A 69 13.92 -1.57 -13.15
C GLU A 69 14.77 -0.30 -13.03
N ALA A 70 14.17 0.79 -12.53
CA ALA A 70 14.88 2.04 -12.23
C ALA A 70 15.84 1.93 -11.03
N GLY A 71 15.81 0.82 -10.29
CA GLY A 71 16.77 0.51 -9.23
C GLY A 71 16.26 0.70 -7.80
N ALA A 72 14.95 0.89 -7.60
CA ALA A 72 14.35 0.90 -6.27
C ALA A 72 14.66 -0.41 -5.53
N ASP A 73 14.96 -0.31 -4.23
CA ASP A 73 15.17 -1.44 -3.34
C ASP A 73 13.86 -1.86 -2.64
N LEU A 74 13.00 -0.88 -2.34
CA LEU A 74 11.68 -1.07 -1.77
C LEU A 74 10.62 -0.47 -2.68
N ILE A 75 9.46 -1.13 -2.76
CA ILE A 75 8.27 -0.59 -3.40
C ILE A 75 7.11 -0.51 -2.42
N GLU A 76 6.31 0.55 -2.51
CA GLU A 76 5.09 0.70 -1.75
C GLU A 76 3.92 -0.02 -2.42
N THR A 77 3.01 -0.60 -1.65
CA THR A 77 1.75 -1.15 -2.17
C THR A 77 0.82 -0.04 -2.63
N ASN A 78 -0.01 -0.29 -3.65
CA ASN A 78 -1.08 0.63 -4.06
C ASN A 78 -2.28 0.56 -3.08
N THR A 79 -2.06 0.95 -1.81
CA THR A 79 -3.02 0.78 -0.72
C THR A 79 -3.15 2.00 0.20
N PHE A 80 -2.64 3.15 -0.23
CA PHE A 80 -2.66 4.40 0.52
C PHE A 80 -4.02 4.70 1.16
N GLY A 81 -5.10 4.63 0.37
CA GLY A 81 -6.47 4.84 0.80
C GLY A 81 -7.28 3.56 1.01
N ALA A 82 -6.67 2.38 1.10
CA ALA A 82 -7.39 1.10 1.13
C ALA A 82 -8.02 0.78 2.50
N THR A 83 -8.56 1.78 3.19
CA THR A 83 -9.25 1.60 4.46
C THR A 83 -10.76 1.63 4.26
N ARG A 84 -11.49 0.94 5.13
CA ARG A 84 -12.96 1.01 5.18
C ARG A 84 -13.50 2.44 5.19
N ILE A 85 -12.79 3.37 5.83
CA ILE A 85 -13.21 4.77 5.99
C ILE A 85 -13.13 5.54 4.67
N VAL A 86 -12.05 5.37 3.92
CA VAL A 86 -11.88 6.03 2.61
C VAL A 86 -12.78 5.38 1.57
N LEU A 87 -12.84 4.04 1.55
CA LEU A 87 -13.63 3.28 0.59
C LEU A 87 -15.15 3.44 0.78
N GLN A 88 -15.58 4.01 1.91
CA GLN A 88 -16.97 4.39 2.13
C GLN A 88 -17.42 5.52 1.19
N ASP A 89 -16.53 6.44 0.79
CA ASP A 89 -16.86 7.51 -0.16
C ASP A 89 -17.19 6.97 -1.57
N TYR A 90 -16.81 5.71 -1.83
CA TYR A 90 -17.01 4.99 -3.07
C TYR A 90 -18.02 3.83 -2.94
N ASP A 91 -18.71 3.73 -1.79
CA ASP A 91 -19.67 2.66 -1.47
C ASP A 91 -19.09 1.22 -1.52
N ILE A 92 -17.78 1.08 -1.37
CA ILE A 92 -17.05 -0.22 -1.42
C ILE A 92 -16.26 -0.49 -0.12
N ALA A 93 -16.72 0.03 1.02
CA ALA A 93 -16.06 -0.18 2.31
C ALA A 93 -15.83 -1.67 2.65
N ALA A 94 -16.76 -2.56 2.28
CA ALA A 94 -16.65 -4.00 2.51
C ALA A 94 -15.46 -4.65 1.77
N ASP A 95 -14.94 -3.99 0.73
CA ASP A 95 -13.84 -4.49 -0.10
C ASP A 95 -12.44 -4.18 0.45
N ALA A 96 -12.33 -3.42 1.55
CA ALA A 96 -11.05 -2.97 2.11
C ALA A 96 -10.03 -4.10 2.29
N ARG A 97 -10.42 -5.21 2.93
CA ARG A 97 -9.52 -6.38 3.09
C ARG A 97 -9.07 -6.93 1.75
N ALA A 98 -10.00 -7.14 0.81
CA ALA A 98 -9.71 -7.76 -0.48
C ALA A 98 -8.77 -6.88 -1.33
N LEU A 99 -8.96 -5.56 -1.31
CA LEU A 99 -8.12 -4.62 -2.06
C LEU A 99 -6.71 -4.50 -1.49
N ASN A 100 -6.55 -4.51 -0.15
CA ASN A 100 -5.22 -4.55 0.46
C ASN A 100 -4.48 -5.84 0.12
N LEU A 101 -5.16 -6.98 0.24
CA LEU A 101 -4.57 -8.28 -0.05
C LEU A 101 -4.13 -8.37 -1.52
N ALA A 102 -4.95 -7.86 -2.45
CA ALA A 102 -4.59 -7.79 -3.87
C ALA A 102 -3.39 -6.87 -4.10
N GLY A 103 -3.39 -5.65 -3.54
CA GLY A 103 -2.29 -4.69 -3.68
C GLY A 103 -0.97 -5.23 -3.13
N ALA A 104 -0.98 -5.85 -1.95
CA ALA A 104 0.19 -6.49 -1.36
C ALA A 104 0.73 -7.64 -2.23
N ARG A 105 -0.14 -8.48 -2.77
CA ARG A 105 0.26 -9.60 -3.64
C ARG A 105 0.88 -9.11 -4.95
N LEU A 106 0.36 -8.04 -5.55
CA LEU A 106 0.94 -7.45 -6.76
C LEU A 106 2.34 -6.90 -6.52
N ALA A 107 2.53 -6.14 -5.43
CA ALA A 107 3.85 -5.64 -5.06
C ALA A 107 4.82 -6.79 -4.72
N ARG A 108 4.38 -7.80 -3.96
CA ARG A 108 5.19 -8.98 -3.63
C ARG A 108 5.61 -9.74 -4.89
N GLN A 109 4.70 -9.94 -5.82
CA GLN A 109 5.00 -10.56 -7.10
C GLN A 109 6.12 -9.79 -7.82
N ALA A 110 5.99 -8.46 -7.98
CA ALA A 110 7.03 -7.66 -8.63
C ALA A 110 8.37 -7.72 -7.89
N ALA A 111 8.36 -7.63 -6.56
CA ALA A 111 9.57 -7.69 -5.76
C ALA A 111 10.26 -9.07 -5.85
N ASP A 112 9.50 -10.16 -5.91
CA ASP A 112 10.04 -11.52 -6.12
C ASP A 112 10.64 -11.68 -7.53
N GLU A 113 9.97 -11.16 -8.55
CA GLU A 113 10.46 -11.16 -9.94
C GLU A 113 11.79 -10.43 -10.09
N PHE A 114 12.09 -9.44 -9.25
CA PHE A 114 13.32 -8.63 -9.32
C PHE A 114 14.36 -8.99 -8.25
N SER A 115 14.05 -9.96 -7.39
CA SER A 115 14.97 -10.47 -6.38
C SER A 115 15.91 -11.50 -7.00
N HIS A 116 17.10 -11.06 -7.41
CA HIS A 116 18.09 -11.91 -8.09
C HIS A 116 19.49 -11.75 -7.49
N SER A 117 20.31 -12.80 -7.63
CA SER A 117 21.75 -12.76 -7.34
C SER A 117 22.14 -12.16 -5.98
N GLY A 118 21.32 -12.42 -4.96
CA GLY A 118 21.54 -11.94 -3.58
C GLY A 118 21.05 -10.52 -3.28
N ARG A 119 20.55 -9.77 -4.26
CA ARG A 119 19.97 -8.44 -4.03
C ARG A 119 18.45 -8.53 -3.96
N LEU A 120 17.94 -8.70 -2.74
CA LEU A 120 16.50 -8.73 -2.45
C LEU A 120 15.81 -7.40 -2.79
N ARG A 121 14.51 -7.49 -3.02
CA ARG A 121 13.57 -6.36 -3.09
C ARG A 121 12.48 -6.55 -2.06
N TRP A 122 12.14 -5.47 -1.38
CA TRP A 122 11.19 -5.49 -0.27
C TRP A 122 9.92 -4.72 -0.62
N VAL A 123 8.85 -5.08 0.09
CA VAL A 123 7.54 -4.46 -0.08
C VAL A 123 7.15 -3.72 1.20
N ALA A 124 6.83 -2.45 1.06
CA ALA A 124 6.25 -1.63 2.10
C ALA A 124 4.73 -1.58 1.94
N GLY A 125 3.99 -2.03 2.96
CA GLY A 125 2.55 -1.89 3.03
C GLY A 125 2.16 -0.44 3.32
N SER A 126 1.80 0.32 2.29
CA SER A 126 1.37 1.72 2.37
C SER A 126 0.05 1.84 3.15
N MET A 127 0.08 2.64 4.22
CA MET A 127 -1.05 2.95 5.09
C MET A 127 -1.14 4.48 5.25
N GLY A 128 -1.95 5.11 4.39
CA GLY A 128 -2.18 6.55 4.42
C GLY A 128 -3.06 7.00 5.59
N PRO A 129 -3.24 8.32 5.78
CA PRO A 129 -3.89 8.88 6.96
C PRO A 129 -5.42 8.72 7.00
N THR A 130 -6.04 8.08 6.00
CA THR A 130 -7.47 8.18 5.65
C THR A 130 -7.89 9.59 5.17
N ASN A 131 -9.17 9.75 4.80
CA ASN A 131 -9.79 11.03 4.45
C ASN A 131 -10.40 11.77 5.67
N LYS A 132 -10.29 11.21 6.89
CA LYS A 132 -10.79 11.80 8.14
C LYS A 132 -9.63 12.03 9.12
N ALA A 133 -9.59 13.21 9.73
CA ALA A 133 -8.63 13.55 10.76
C ALA A 133 -9.39 13.90 12.04
N ILE A 134 -9.22 13.10 13.10
CA ILE A 134 -10.00 13.25 14.35
C ILE A 134 -9.89 14.67 14.89
N SER A 135 -8.69 15.23 14.89
CA SER A 135 -8.38 16.51 15.51
C SER A 135 -8.65 17.70 14.60
N VAL A 136 -8.88 17.48 13.30
CA VAL A 136 -9.01 18.55 12.29
C VAL A 136 -10.42 18.61 11.72
N THR A 137 -10.91 17.50 11.16
CA THR A 137 -12.20 17.43 10.46
C THR A 137 -13.27 16.67 11.25
N GLY A 138 -12.86 15.82 12.20
CA GLY A 138 -13.77 14.94 12.92
C GLY A 138 -14.39 13.86 12.01
N GLY A 139 -15.58 13.38 12.36
CA GLY A 139 -16.32 12.41 11.54
C GLY A 139 -15.88 10.95 11.68
N VAL A 140 -14.92 10.66 12.56
CA VAL A 140 -14.49 9.30 12.94
C VAL A 140 -14.04 9.27 14.39
N THR A 141 -14.27 8.15 15.09
CA THR A 141 -13.75 7.93 16.44
C THR A 141 -12.36 7.28 16.42
N PHE A 142 -11.64 7.36 17.54
CA PHE A 142 -10.34 6.69 17.67
C PHE A 142 -10.45 5.17 17.50
N ASP A 143 -11.49 4.55 18.05
CA ASP A 143 -11.72 3.11 17.91
C ASP A 143 -12.04 2.71 16.47
N GLN A 144 -12.79 3.54 15.73
CA GLN A 144 -13.06 3.32 14.31
C GLN A 144 -11.78 3.42 13.47
N LEU A 145 -10.92 4.41 13.72
CA LEU A 145 -9.61 4.49 13.05
C LEU A 145 -8.76 3.26 13.35
N ARG A 146 -8.64 2.89 14.63
CA ARG A 146 -7.85 1.72 15.04
C ARG A 146 -8.36 0.44 14.38
N ALA A 147 -9.69 0.25 14.33
CA ALA A 147 -10.29 -0.91 13.67
C ALA A 147 -10.03 -0.92 12.15
N ALA A 148 -10.09 0.24 11.49
CA ALA A 148 -9.81 0.36 10.06
C ALA A 148 -8.34 0.07 9.73
N TYR A 149 -7.41 0.63 10.51
CA TYR A 149 -5.97 0.34 10.35
C TYR A 149 -5.64 -1.12 10.65
N ARG A 150 -6.29 -1.74 11.65
CA ARG A 150 -6.09 -3.15 11.98
C ARG A 150 -6.46 -4.05 10.80
N GLU A 151 -7.63 -3.83 10.20
CA GLU A 151 -8.06 -4.61 9.04
C GLU A 151 -7.04 -4.48 7.89
N GLN A 152 -6.63 -3.25 7.58
CA GLN A 152 -5.66 -2.99 6.53
C GLN A 152 -4.32 -3.69 6.83
N ALA A 153 -3.77 -3.50 8.03
CA ALA A 153 -2.51 -4.10 8.45
C ALA A 153 -2.55 -5.63 8.37
N GLU A 154 -3.61 -6.27 8.88
CA GLU A 154 -3.78 -7.72 8.81
C GLU A 154 -3.79 -8.23 7.36
N ALA A 155 -4.47 -7.53 6.46
CA ALA A 155 -4.53 -7.90 5.04
C ALA A 155 -3.19 -7.71 4.32
N LEU A 156 -2.46 -6.63 4.63
CA LEU A 156 -1.13 -6.37 4.08
C LEU A 156 -0.12 -7.43 4.54
N LEU A 157 -0.13 -7.77 5.83
CA LEU A 157 0.73 -8.82 6.40
C LEU A 157 0.40 -10.18 5.78
N GLU A 158 -0.89 -10.54 5.64
CA GLU A 158 -1.31 -11.75 4.92
C GLU A 158 -0.87 -11.74 3.46
N GLY A 159 -0.87 -10.57 2.82
CA GLY A 159 -0.40 -10.37 1.45
C GLY A 159 1.11 -10.45 1.25
N GLY A 160 1.89 -10.51 2.35
CA GLY A 160 3.32 -10.76 2.31
C GLY A 160 4.21 -9.52 2.22
N VAL A 161 3.74 -8.36 2.72
CA VAL A 161 4.59 -7.18 2.88
C VAL A 161 5.72 -7.45 3.89
N ASP A 162 6.83 -6.73 3.76
CA ASP A 162 8.01 -6.89 4.62
C ASP A 162 8.02 -5.88 5.79
N LEU A 163 7.30 -4.77 5.62
CA LEU A 163 7.07 -3.75 6.65
C LEU A 163 5.73 -3.04 6.39
N LEU A 164 5.21 -2.37 7.43
CA LEU A 164 4.08 -1.46 7.30
C LEU A 164 4.59 -0.01 7.34
N LEU A 165 4.12 0.81 6.40
CA LEU A 165 4.53 2.19 6.24
C LEU A 165 3.34 3.10 6.54
N ILE A 166 3.30 3.65 7.76
CA ILE A 166 2.35 4.69 8.14
C ILE A 166 2.87 6.01 7.59
N GLU A 167 2.21 6.56 6.59
CA GLU A 167 2.73 7.67 5.79
C GLU A 167 1.75 8.83 5.63
N THR A 168 2.28 9.97 5.18
CA THR A 168 1.53 11.19 4.83
C THR A 168 0.59 11.66 5.95
N CYS A 169 0.97 11.39 7.21
CA CYS A 169 0.13 11.65 8.37
C CYS A 169 0.17 13.11 8.82
N GLN A 170 -0.97 13.78 8.76
CA GLN A 170 -1.15 15.16 9.21
C GLN A 170 -1.64 15.25 10.67
N ASP A 171 -2.29 14.20 11.18
CA ASP A 171 -2.80 14.12 12.55
C ASP A 171 -2.09 12.99 13.31
N THR A 172 -1.39 13.32 14.40
CA THR A 172 -0.68 12.35 15.24
C THR A 172 -1.62 11.37 15.95
N ARG A 173 -2.92 11.68 16.09
CA ARG A 173 -3.90 10.72 16.58
C ARG A 173 -4.16 9.59 15.59
N ASN A 174 -4.09 9.87 14.29
CA ASN A 174 -4.20 8.85 13.25
C ASN A 174 -2.98 7.93 13.31
N VAL A 175 -1.77 8.49 13.47
CA VAL A 175 -0.54 7.71 13.67
C VAL A 175 -0.65 6.83 14.91
N LYS A 176 -1.11 7.39 16.05
CA LYS A 176 -1.29 6.63 17.29
C LYS A 176 -2.32 5.51 17.14
N ALA A 177 -3.41 5.74 16.40
CA ALA A 177 -4.41 4.72 16.14
C ALA A 177 -3.82 3.57 15.30
N ALA A 178 -3.05 3.89 14.25
CA ALA A 178 -2.38 2.90 13.41
C ALA A 178 -1.32 2.08 14.19
N LEU A 179 -0.52 2.72 15.05
CA LEU A 179 0.49 2.04 15.86
C LEU A 179 -0.08 1.10 16.93
N LEU A 180 -1.29 1.39 17.43
CA LEU A 180 -1.98 0.57 18.44
C LEU A 180 -2.96 -0.44 17.82
N ALA A 181 -3.15 -0.40 16.50
CA ALA A 181 -3.99 -1.31 15.76
C ALA A 181 -3.36 -2.69 15.69
#